data_AF-A0A1B3WBX9-F1
#
_entry.id   AF-A0A1B3WBX9-F1
#
_cell.length_a   1.000
_cell.length_b   1.000
_cell.length_c   1.000
_cell.angle_alpha   90.00
_cell.angle_beta   90.00
_cell.angle_gamma   90.00
#
_symmetry.space_group_name_H-M   'P 1'
#
loop_
_entity.id
_entity.type
_entity.pdbx_description
1 polymer ?
#
loop_
_entity_poly.entity_id
_entity_poly.type
_entity_poly.pdbx_seq_one_letter_code
_entity_poly.pdbx_strand_id
1 'polypeptide(L)'
;MSDPRDPAAGATYTEWWLATLGRTVVWARLRVREAGTAEVFDSDGNVLSYDSEDSARAALLDAEFVGYDGLDEEDALARGFSLAELSPPQGDSDDALRPQMIRNLGGRA
;
A
#
# COMPACT_ATOMS: atom_id res chain seq x y z
N MET A 1 23.08 6.67 31.79
CA MET A 1 22.93 5.37 31.13
C MET A 1 21.47 5.26 30.75
N SER A 2 21.12 5.82 29.61
CA SER A 2 19.75 5.86 29.10
C SER A 2 19.50 4.57 28.32
N ASP A 3 18.37 3.92 28.59
CA ASP A 3 17.96 2.67 27.96
C ASP A 3 17.71 2.89 26.45
N PRO A 4 18.35 2.13 25.53
CA PRO A 4 18.25 2.34 24.09
C PRO A 4 17.16 1.50 23.40
N ARG A 5 16.20 0.91 24.11
CA ARG A 5 15.17 0.06 23.48
C ARG A 5 13.75 0.40 23.93
N ASP A 6 13.22 1.48 23.38
CA ASP A 6 11.79 1.58 23.10
C ASP A 6 11.58 1.65 21.57
N PRO A 7 11.31 0.52 20.89
CA PRO A 7 11.14 0.49 19.44
C PRO A 7 9.81 1.09 18.95
N ALA A 8 8.99 1.69 19.82
CA ALA A 8 7.69 2.27 19.46
C ALA A 8 7.69 3.81 19.42
N ALA A 9 8.85 4.47 19.44
CA ALA A 9 8.95 5.91 19.32
C ALA A 9 9.01 6.35 17.83
N GLY A 10 7.86 6.58 17.21
CA GLY A 10 7.71 7.57 16.12
C GLY A 10 8.27 7.22 14.73
N ALA A 11 8.35 5.95 14.35
CA ALA A 11 8.75 5.60 12.98
C ALA A 11 7.72 6.11 11.96
N THR A 12 8.09 7.09 11.14
CA THR A 12 7.31 7.45 9.95
C THR A 12 7.74 6.58 8.78
N TYR A 13 6.83 5.78 8.26
CA TYR A 13 7.13 4.93 7.10
C TYR A 13 5.93 4.86 6.16
N THR A 14 6.17 4.29 4.99
CA THR A 14 5.18 4.18 3.93
C THR A 14 5.21 2.77 3.39
N GLU A 15 4.02 2.18 3.23
CA GLU A 15 3.82 0.86 2.65
C GLU A 15 2.86 0.97 1.46
N TRP A 16 3.14 0.18 0.43
CA TRP A 16 2.26 0.03 -0.71
C TRP A 16 1.37 -1.18 -0.52
N TRP A 17 0.10 -1.00 -0.85
CA TRP A 17 -0.93 -2.02 -0.75
C TRP A 17 -1.61 -2.15 -2.10
N LEU A 18 -2.05 -3.35 -2.44
CA LEU A 18 -2.76 -3.59 -3.68
C LEU A 18 -3.94 -4.54 -3.51
N ALA A 19 -4.98 -4.27 -4.29
CA ALA A 19 -6.09 -5.17 -4.52
C ALA A 19 -6.17 -5.51 -6.00
N THR A 20 -6.65 -6.72 -6.31
CA THR A 20 -6.83 -7.18 -7.69
C THR A 20 -8.29 -7.39 -8.01
N LEU A 21 -8.79 -6.68 -9.02
CA LEU A 21 -10.14 -6.81 -9.55
C LEU A 21 -10.04 -7.35 -10.98
N GLY A 22 -10.04 -8.67 -11.12
CA GLY A 22 -9.79 -9.34 -12.40
C GLY A 22 -8.38 -9.05 -12.91
N ARG A 23 -8.25 -8.27 -13.98
CA ARG A 23 -6.95 -7.85 -14.56
C ARG A 23 -6.54 -6.44 -14.17
N THR A 24 -7.21 -5.84 -13.21
CA THR A 24 -6.95 -4.48 -12.77
C THR A 24 -6.34 -4.53 -11.39
N VAL A 25 -5.14 -3.97 -11.25
CA VAL A 25 -4.52 -3.69 -9.95
C VAL A 25 -4.95 -2.31 -9.51
N VAL A 26 -5.45 -2.24 -8.29
CA VAL A 26 -5.77 -0.99 -7.60
C VAL A 26 -4.77 -0.84 -6.47
N TRP A 27 -4.09 0.29 -6.42
CA TRP A 27 -3.11 0.61 -5.40
C TRP A 27 -3.69 1.49 -4.30
N ALA A 28 -3.13 1.34 -3.11
CA ALA A 28 -3.29 2.24 -1.99
C ALA A 28 -1.93 2.44 -1.31
N ARG A 29 -1.69 3.64 -0.79
CA ARG A 29 -0.48 3.95 -0.01
C ARG A 29 -0.84 4.14 1.46
N LEU A 30 -0.34 3.28 2.33
CA LEU A 30 -0.39 3.50 3.77
C LEU A 30 0.81 4.33 4.18
N ARG A 31 0.60 5.42 4.94
CA ARG A 31 1.66 6.21 5.56
C ARG A 31 1.42 6.29 7.05
N VAL A 32 2.36 5.76 7.83
CA VAL A 32 2.38 5.93 9.28
C VAL A 32 3.10 7.23 9.60
N ARG A 33 2.49 8.04 10.47
CA ARG A 33 3.00 9.33 10.91
C ARG A 33 3.55 9.24 12.32
N GLU A 34 4.18 10.32 12.74
CA GLU A 34 4.59 10.48 14.14
C GLU A 34 3.37 10.39 15.06
N ALA A 35 3.59 9.92 16.29
CA ALA A 35 2.56 9.63 17.27
C ALA A 35 1.58 8.49 16.90
N GLY A 36 1.87 7.66 15.89
CA GLY A 36 1.15 6.41 15.60
C GLY A 36 -0.12 6.57 14.75
N THR A 37 -0.46 7.80 14.36
CA THR A 37 -1.54 8.06 13.39
C THR A 37 -1.15 7.57 12.00
N ALA A 38 -2.15 7.31 11.15
CA ALA A 38 -1.90 6.79 9.81
C ALA A 38 -2.79 7.45 8.76
N GLU A 39 -2.35 7.38 7.51
CA GLU A 39 -3.08 7.85 6.35
C GLU A 39 -3.09 6.81 5.25
N VAL A 40 -4.21 6.68 4.57
CA VAL A 40 -4.33 5.89 3.34
C VAL A 40 -4.60 6.83 2.19
N PHE A 41 -3.71 6.86 1.21
CA PHE A 41 -3.98 7.46 -0.09
C PHE A 41 -4.56 6.40 -1.01
N ASP A 42 -5.80 6.61 -1.48
CA ASP A 42 -6.53 5.66 -2.32
C ASP A 42 -6.41 5.97 -3.82
N SER A 43 -6.91 5.04 -4.63
CA SER A 43 -6.88 5.16 -6.08
C SER A 43 -7.76 6.26 -6.68
N ASP A 44 -8.76 6.72 -5.93
CA ASP A 44 -9.62 7.83 -6.35
C ASP A 44 -8.92 9.19 -6.13
N GLY A 45 -7.83 9.20 -5.36
CA GLY A 45 -7.04 10.38 -5.02
C GLY A 45 -7.40 10.98 -3.67
N ASN A 46 -8.15 10.25 -2.84
CA ASN A 46 -8.49 10.68 -1.48
C ASN A 46 -7.39 10.29 -0.50
N VAL A 47 -7.19 11.13 0.53
CA VAL A 47 -6.36 10.81 1.69
C VAL A 47 -7.28 10.60 2.88
N LEU A 48 -7.37 9.37 3.36
CA LEU A 48 -8.16 8.96 4.51
C LEU A 48 -7.25 8.95 5.74
N SER A 49 -7.62 9.67 6.80
CA SER A 49 -6.85 9.71 8.06
C SER A 49 -7.43 8.73 9.09
N TYR A 50 -6.55 8.05 9.81
CA TYR A 50 -6.85 7.09 10.86
C TYR A 50 -6.10 7.46 12.13
N ASP A 51 -6.70 7.19 13.30
CA ASP A 51 -6.09 7.47 14.59
C ASP A 51 -4.89 6.54 14.89
N SER A 52 -4.85 5.37 14.25
CA SER A 52 -3.85 4.33 14.47
C SER A 52 -3.50 3.60 13.16
N GLU A 53 -2.26 3.11 13.05
CA GLU A 53 -1.84 2.19 11.98
C GLU A 53 -2.74 0.96 11.88
N ASP A 54 -3.05 0.32 13.01
CA ASP A 54 -3.87 -0.90 13.06
C ASP A 54 -5.23 -0.71 12.39
N SER A 55 -5.89 0.42 12.65
CA SER A 55 -7.18 0.75 12.05
C SER A 55 -7.09 1.01 10.54
N ALA A 56 -6.00 1.63 10.08
CA ALA A 56 -5.75 1.81 8.65
C ALA A 56 -5.49 0.48 7.94
N ARG A 57 -4.70 -0.42 8.53
CA ARG A 57 -4.45 -1.78 8.01
C ARG A 57 -5.74 -2.61 8.00
N ALA A 58 -6.54 -2.54 9.05
CA ALA A 58 -7.84 -3.23 9.11
C ALA A 58 -8.77 -2.76 7.98
N ALA A 59 -8.86 -1.46 7.73
CA ALA A 59 -9.67 -0.91 6.64
C ALA A 59 -9.20 -1.39 5.25
N LEU A 60 -7.87 -1.50 5.04
CA LEU A 60 -7.29 -2.03 3.81
C LEU A 60 -7.64 -3.52 3.63
N LEU A 61 -7.48 -4.33 4.68
CA LEU A 61 -7.81 -5.76 4.67
C LEU A 61 -9.30 -6.01 4.41
N ASP A 62 -10.19 -5.23 5.04
CA ASP A 62 -11.64 -5.29 4.80
C ASP A 62 -12.00 -4.96 3.34
N ALA A 63 -11.18 -4.16 2.67
CA ALA A 63 -11.31 -3.80 1.26
C ALA A 63 -10.51 -4.73 0.31
N GLU A 64 -10.07 -5.90 0.80
CA GLU A 64 -9.33 -6.93 0.05
C GLU A 64 -7.92 -6.51 -0.40
N PHE A 65 -7.35 -5.45 0.16
CA PHE A 65 -5.97 -5.06 -0.11
C PHE A 65 -4.99 -5.93 0.68
N VAL A 66 -3.84 -6.20 0.07
CA VAL A 66 -2.69 -6.86 0.70
C VAL A 66 -1.43 -6.03 0.55
N GLY A 67 -0.53 -6.14 1.52
CA GLY A 67 0.75 -5.43 1.50
C GLY A 67 1.66 -5.93 0.37
N TYR A 68 2.13 -5.01 -0.47
CA TYR A 68 2.99 -5.33 -1.62
C TYR A 68 4.31 -5.96 -1.20
N ASP A 69 4.93 -5.48 -0.12
CA ASP A 69 6.21 -6.01 0.37
C ASP A 69 6.10 -7.46 0.91
N GLY A 70 4.88 -7.87 1.27
CA GLY A 70 4.58 -9.22 1.74
C GLY A 70 4.16 -10.19 0.62
N LEU A 71 4.04 -9.73 -0.62
CA LEU A 71 3.70 -10.59 -1.76
C LEU A 71 4.97 -11.21 -2.35
N ASP A 72 4.94 -12.52 -2.56
CA ASP A 72 5.89 -13.22 -3.42
C ASP A 72 5.29 -13.52 -4.81
N GLU A 73 6.12 -14.09 -5.70
CA GLU A 73 5.70 -14.40 -7.06
C GLU A 73 4.62 -15.50 -7.09
N GLU A 74 4.62 -16.46 -6.16
CA GLU A 74 3.61 -17.52 -6.10
C GLU A 74 2.25 -16.94 -5.72
N ASP A 75 2.21 -16.01 -4.76
CA ASP A 75 1.00 -15.28 -4.39
C ASP A 75 0.44 -14.41 -5.53
N ALA A 76 1.33 -13.75 -6.27
CA ALA A 76 0.96 -12.94 -7.42
C ALA A 76 0.37 -13.81 -8.55
N LEU A 77 1.01 -14.94 -8.86
CA LEU A 77 0.54 -15.88 -9.88
C LEU A 77 -0.80 -16.50 -9.49
N ALA A 78 -1.02 -16.81 -8.21
CA ALA A 78 -2.32 -17.28 -7.71
C ALA A 78 -3.43 -16.25 -7.90
N ARG A 79 -3.09 -14.96 -7.88
CA ARG A 79 -3.98 -13.83 -8.19
C ARG A 79 -4.08 -13.52 -9.69
N GLY A 80 -3.31 -14.20 -10.52
CA GLY A 80 -3.36 -14.11 -11.98
C GLY A 80 -2.46 -13.04 -12.59
N PHE A 81 -1.38 -12.64 -11.91
CA PHE A 81 -0.41 -11.67 -12.41
C PHE A 81 1.03 -12.03 -12.04
N SER A 82 2.01 -11.50 -12.78
CA SER A 82 3.42 -11.63 -12.40
C SER A 82 3.84 -10.44 -11.52
N LEU A 83 4.49 -10.72 -10.40
CA LEU A 83 4.98 -9.67 -9.50
C LEU A 83 6.12 -8.89 -10.17
N ALA A 84 6.94 -9.55 -10.99
CA ALA A 84 8.04 -8.93 -11.72
C ALA A 84 7.60 -7.83 -12.71
N GLU A 85 6.36 -7.89 -13.22
CA GLU A 85 5.81 -6.88 -14.12
C GLU A 85 5.11 -5.73 -13.38
N LEU A 86 4.96 -5.89 -12.06
CA LEU A 86 4.31 -4.95 -11.17
C LEU A 86 5.35 -4.11 -10.43
N SER A 87 5.06 -2.84 -10.23
CA SER A 87 5.87 -1.95 -9.42
C SER A 87 4.95 -0.92 -8.78
N PRO A 88 5.22 -0.53 -7.52
CA PRO A 88 4.41 0.46 -6.86
C PRO A 88 4.49 1.80 -7.60
N PRO A 89 3.43 2.62 -7.56
CA PRO A 89 3.42 3.94 -8.17
C PRO A 89 4.58 4.83 -7.71
N GLN A 90 5.15 5.59 -8.65
CA GLN A 90 6.33 6.42 -8.40
C GLN A 90 6.01 7.90 -8.59
N GLY A 91 6.54 8.76 -7.71
CA GLY A 91 6.36 10.21 -7.80
C GLY A 91 6.44 10.91 -6.44
N ASP A 92 6.79 12.19 -6.47
CA ASP A 92 6.99 13.02 -5.27
C ASP A 92 5.70 13.68 -4.76
N SER A 93 4.56 13.42 -5.41
CA SER A 93 3.28 14.06 -5.09
C SER A 93 2.12 13.13 -5.40
N ASP A 94 1.05 13.25 -4.62
CA ASP A 94 -0.16 12.43 -4.77
C ASP A 94 -0.81 12.62 -6.16
N ASP A 95 -0.70 13.81 -6.76
CA ASP A 95 -1.15 14.08 -8.13
C ASP A 95 -0.36 13.29 -9.19
N ALA A 96 0.95 13.11 -8.99
CA ALA A 96 1.79 12.29 -9.86
C ALA A 96 1.53 10.79 -9.68
N LEU A 97 1.13 10.39 -8.47
CA LEU A 97 0.84 8.99 -8.12
C LEU A 97 -0.55 8.56 -8.60
N ARG A 98 -1.56 9.44 -8.51
CA ARG A 98 -2.96 9.18 -8.87
C ARG A 98 -3.16 8.47 -10.22
N PRO A 99 -2.58 8.92 -11.35
CA PRO A 99 -2.77 8.24 -12.64
C PRO A 99 -2.16 6.84 -12.70
N GLN A 100 -1.27 6.48 -11.77
CA GLN A 100 -0.63 5.17 -11.66
C GLN A 100 -1.34 4.26 -10.65
N MET A 101 -2.29 4.77 -9.87
CA MET A 101 -2.99 4.01 -8.82
C MET A 101 -3.88 2.89 -9.38
N ILE A 102 -4.28 2.98 -10.65
CA ILE A 102 -5.07 1.94 -11.30
C ILE A 102 -4.30 1.47 -12.53
N ARG A 103 -3.85 0.22 -12.52
CA ARG A 103 -3.09 -0.37 -13.62
C ARG A 103 -3.80 -1.60 -14.16
N ASN A 104 -4.00 -1.64 -15.47
CA ASN A 104 -4.40 -2.87 -16.13
C ASN A 104 -3.16 -3.74 -16.36
N LEU A 105 -3.22 -4.97 -15.87
CA LEU A 105 -2.25 -6.02 -16.17
C LEU A 105 -2.56 -6.50 -17.59
N GLY A 106 -1.81 -5.97 -18.55
CA GLY A 106 -2.00 -6.25 -19.96
C GLY A 106 -2.05 -7.75 -20.23
N GLY A 107 -2.97 -8.17 -21.11
CA GLY A 107 -2.99 -9.54 -21.57
C GLY A 107 -1.82 -9.81 -22.52
N ARG A 108 -0.94 -10.73 -22.11
CA ARG A 108 0.15 -11.42 -22.85
C ARG A 108 1.56 -10.83 -22.67
N ALA A 109 2.38 -11.58 -21.93
CA ALA A 109 3.72 -11.94 -22.42
C ALA A 109 3.59 -12.96 -23.56
#